data_AF-A0A2S2QNS1-F1
#
_entry.id   AF-A0A2S2QNS1-F1
#
_cell.length_a   1.000
_cell.length_b   1.000
_cell.length_c   1.000
_cell.angle_alpha   90.00
_cell.angle_beta   90.00
_cell.angle_gamma   90.00
#
_symmetry.space_group_name_H-M   'P 1'
#
loop_
_entity.id
_entity.type
_entity.pdbx_description
1 polymer ?
#
loop_
_entity_poly.entity_id
_entity_poly.type
_entity_poly.pdbx_seq_one_letter_code
_entity_poly.pdbx_strand_id
1 'polypeptide(L)'
;KHDDVLLFLSDAAPYMVKCGKSLNALYSKMVHVTCAAHGLHRTAEEVRGQFSTIDKIISNVKNFFKKSPSRVQIFKTHAPNIPLPPEPVITRWGTWLNASIYYCEYYKQICEIVEMLDSEYALSIKIAKKNLVKTCVKSNLVYIKSNFKVLSDSILKLQSKNMPLAESLDILEKVQVQLQMAQGYDGQKVYKKFETVLNKNSGLKILKQISKIIGGESDNMDDLHEDLTTNDLSFYKFAPITSVDVERSFSIYKNLLTDNRRSFKLENIRKHLLLQCNTGKK
;
A
#
# COMPACT_ATOMS: atom_id res chain seq x y z
N LYS A 1 -23.12 -12.32 -24.67
CA LYS A 1 -22.02 -12.04 -25.65
C LYS A 1 -21.06 -11.01 -25.06
N HIS A 2 -20.54 -11.25 -23.86
CA HIS A 2 -19.42 -10.53 -23.23
C HIS A 2 -18.86 -11.35 -22.04
N ASP A 3 -18.88 -12.69 -22.10
CA ASP A 3 -18.56 -13.53 -20.92
C ASP A 3 -17.08 -13.90 -20.80
N ASP A 4 -16.21 -13.15 -21.50
CA ASP A 4 -14.76 -13.35 -21.49
C ASP A 4 -14.06 -12.51 -20.39
N VAL A 5 -14.79 -11.63 -19.71
CA VAL A 5 -14.25 -10.79 -18.63
C VAL A 5 -14.42 -11.51 -17.30
N LEU A 6 -13.33 -12.08 -16.80
CA LEU A 6 -13.33 -12.86 -15.56
C LEU A 6 -13.04 -12.00 -14.32
N LEU A 7 -12.22 -10.96 -14.43
CA LEU A 7 -11.76 -10.19 -13.27
C LEU A 7 -11.83 -8.69 -13.53
N PHE A 8 -12.43 -7.96 -12.59
CA PHE A 8 -12.33 -6.50 -12.52
C PHE A 8 -11.64 -6.09 -11.23
N LEU A 9 -10.47 -5.47 -11.35
CA LEU A 9 -9.66 -5.02 -10.22
C LEU A 9 -9.65 -3.50 -10.13
N SER A 10 -10.10 -2.96 -9.00
CA SER A 10 -10.19 -1.51 -8.79
C SER A 10 -9.66 -1.06 -7.43
N ASP A 11 -9.58 0.25 -7.20
CA ASP A 11 -9.50 0.75 -5.83
C ASP A 11 -10.83 0.48 -5.05
N ALA A 12 -10.82 0.76 -3.75
CA ALA A 12 -11.98 0.60 -2.88
C ALA A 12 -12.82 1.88 -2.74
N ALA A 13 -12.69 2.85 -3.65
CA ALA A 13 -13.48 4.07 -3.63
C ALA A 13 -14.96 3.73 -3.87
N PRO A 14 -15.91 4.42 -3.20
CA PRO A 14 -17.33 4.07 -3.28
C PRO A 14 -17.88 4.02 -4.72
N TYR A 15 -17.42 4.92 -5.59
CA TYR A 15 -17.86 4.96 -6.99
C TYR A 15 -17.29 3.78 -7.81
N MET A 16 -16.06 3.33 -7.54
CA MET A 16 -15.49 2.14 -8.19
C MET A 16 -16.20 0.87 -7.73
N VAL A 17 -16.55 0.77 -6.45
CA VAL A 17 -17.35 -0.34 -5.92
C VAL A 17 -18.75 -0.36 -6.54
N LYS A 18 -19.38 0.81 -6.69
CA LYS A 18 -20.67 0.92 -7.39
C LYS A 18 -20.55 0.52 -8.86
N CYS A 19 -19.50 0.96 -9.54
CA CYS A 19 -19.19 0.61 -10.92
C CYS A 19 -19.03 -0.90 -11.09
N GLY A 20 -18.22 -1.56 -10.24
CA GLY A 20 -18.03 -3.01 -10.28
C GLY A 20 -19.34 -3.78 -10.13
N LYS A 21 -20.22 -3.36 -9.21
CA LYS A 21 -21.57 -3.95 -9.07
C LYS A 21 -22.42 -3.78 -10.33
N SER A 22 -22.41 -2.59 -10.93
CA SER A 22 -23.16 -2.34 -12.17
C SER A 22 -22.62 -3.14 -13.35
N LEU A 23 -21.30 -3.28 -13.45
CA LEU A 23 -20.66 -4.08 -14.49
C LEU A 23 -20.91 -5.58 -14.29
N ASN A 24 -20.96 -6.09 -13.07
CA ASN A 24 -21.32 -7.49 -12.82
C ASN A 24 -22.68 -7.90 -13.41
N ALA A 25 -23.62 -6.95 -13.56
CA ALA A 25 -24.91 -7.23 -14.22
C ALA A 25 -24.78 -7.43 -15.75
N LEU A 26 -23.69 -6.94 -16.36
CA LEU A 26 -23.39 -7.08 -17.78
C LEU A 26 -22.40 -8.22 -18.07
N TYR A 27 -21.56 -8.56 -17.09
CA TYR A 27 -20.50 -9.56 -17.17
C TYR A 27 -20.69 -10.55 -16.02
N SER A 28 -21.51 -11.59 -16.24
CA SER A 28 -21.97 -12.46 -15.15
C SER A 28 -20.87 -13.34 -14.54
N LYS A 29 -19.83 -13.68 -15.34
CA LYS A 29 -18.62 -14.37 -14.90
C LYS A 29 -17.61 -13.49 -14.16
N MET A 30 -17.84 -12.17 -14.13
CA MET A 30 -16.84 -11.23 -13.63
C MET A 30 -16.82 -11.17 -12.11
N VAL A 31 -15.64 -11.40 -11.54
CA VAL A 31 -15.36 -11.19 -10.12
C VAL A 31 -14.82 -9.77 -9.94
N HIS A 32 -15.55 -8.93 -9.21
CA HIS A 32 -15.06 -7.60 -8.83
C HIS A 32 -14.24 -7.68 -7.54
N VAL A 33 -12.97 -7.29 -7.62
CA VAL A 33 -12.01 -7.31 -6.51
C VAL A 33 -11.49 -5.89 -6.28
N THR A 34 -11.39 -5.48 -5.02
CA THR A 34 -10.70 -4.24 -4.66
C THR A 34 -9.24 -4.50 -4.31
N CYS A 35 -8.36 -3.54 -4.59
CA CYS A 35 -6.92 -3.67 -4.41
C CYS A 35 -6.54 -3.99 -2.96
N ALA A 36 -5.93 -5.16 -2.75
CA ALA A 36 -5.51 -5.63 -1.43
C ALA A 36 -4.42 -4.75 -0.82
N ALA A 37 -3.45 -4.28 -1.62
CA ALA A 37 -2.41 -3.37 -1.15
C ALA A 37 -2.97 -2.00 -0.71
N HIS A 38 -4.00 -1.49 -1.41
CA HIS A 38 -4.75 -0.32 -0.94
C HIS A 38 -5.49 -0.64 0.37
N GLY A 39 -6.05 -1.84 0.51
CA GLY A 39 -6.62 -2.32 1.76
C GLY A 39 -5.62 -2.28 2.93
N LEU A 40 -4.43 -2.84 2.74
CA LEU A 40 -3.35 -2.80 3.74
C LEU A 40 -2.91 -1.37 4.05
N HIS A 41 -2.84 -0.50 3.04
CA HIS A 41 -2.52 0.91 3.26
C HIS A 41 -3.55 1.62 4.15
N ARG A 42 -4.85 1.34 3.97
CA ARG A 42 -5.90 1.88 4.84
C ARG A 42 -5.79 1.37 6.28
N THR A 43 -5.27 0.17 6.49
CA THR A 43 -4.91 -0.34 7.82
C THR A 43 -3.71 0.42 8.39
N ALA A 44 -2.68 0.69 7.58
CA ALA A 44 -1.53 1.50 8.00
C ALA A 44 -1.93 2.94 8.40
N GLU A 45 -2.93 3.53 7.75
CA GLU A 45 -3.48 4.83 8.15
C GLU A 45 -4.18 4.78 9.52
N GLU A 46 -4.75 3.64 9.92
CA GLU A 46 -5.29 3.46 11.27
C GLU A 46 -4.19 3.41 12.32
N VAL A 47 -3.06 2.77 12.00
CA VAL A 47 -1.85 2.79 12.85
C VAL A 47 -1.43 4.24 13.06
N ARG A 48 -1.27 5.00 11.98
CA ARG A 48 -0.92 6.43 12.05
C ARG A 48 -1.90 7.22 12.91
N GLY A 49 -3.20 6.95 12.78
CA GLY A 49 -4.26 7.56 13.57
C GLY A 49 -4.16 7.30 15.08
N GLN A 50 -3.68 6.12 15.50
CA GLN A 50 -3.49 5.82 16.93
C GLN A 50 -2.29 6.57 17.52
N PHE A 51 -1.24 6.80 16.72
CA PHE A 51 0.04 7.33 17.22
C PHE A 51 0.25 8.81 16.85
N SER A 52 -0.69 9.67 17.23
CA SER A 52 -0.67 11.12 16.90
C SER A 52 0.61 11.86 17.34
N THR A 53 1.26 11.45 18.43
CA THR A 53 2.55 12.04 18.85
C THR A 53 3.67 11.69 17.87
N ILE A 54 3.72 10.43 17.40
CA ILE A 54 4.70 9.99 16.41
C ILE A 54 4.44 10.67 15.07
N ASP A 55 3.16 10.78 14.66
CA ASP A 55 2.77 11.50 13.45
C ASP A 55 3.20 12.97 13.46
N LYS A 56 3.04 13.65 14.61
CA LYS A 56 3.54 15.02 14.82
C LYS A 56 5.05 15.11 14.70
N ILE A 57 5.80 14.17 15.27
CA ILE A 57 7.27 14.15 15.15
C ILE A 57 7.67 14.01 13.69
N ILE A 58 7.18 12.97 13.01
CA ILE A 58 7.51 12.67 11.61
C ILE A 58 7.18 13.85 10.69
N SER A 59 5.99 14.43 10.84
CA SER A 59 5.53 15.54 10.01
C SER A 59 6.35 16.82 10.21
N ASN A 60 6.83 17.07 11.43
CA ASN A 60 7.62 18.27 11.72
C ASN A 60 9.09 18.11 11.33
N VAL A 61 9.70 16.96 11.61
CA VAL A 61 11.11 16.70 11.26
C VAL A 61 11.30 16.67 9.74
N LYS A 62 10.32 16.16 8.99
CA LYS A 62 10.27 16.28 7.52
C LYS A 62 10.49 17.72 7.04
N ASN A 63 9.93 18.71 7.74
CA ASN A 63 10.02 20.11 7.35
C ASN A 63 11.41 20.73 7.61
N PHE A 64 12.30 20.08 8.37
CA PHE A 64 13.61 20.64 8.71
C PHE A 64 14.56 20.61 7.53
N PHE A 65 14.62 19.45 6.87
CA PHE A 65 15.63 19.15 5.86
C PHE A 65 15.18 19.54 4.46
N LYS A 66 13.86 19.50 4.19
CA LYS A 66 13.29 19.69 2.85
C LYS A 66 13.66 21.00 2.17
N LYS A 67 13.92 22.08 2.93
CA LYS A 67 14.20 23.42 2.38
C LYS A 67 15.42 24.10 2.99
N SER A 68 16.34 23.34 3.59
CA SER A 68 17.48 23.93 4.28
C SER A 68 18.76 23.12 4.08
N PRO A 69 19.58 23.49 3.08
CA PRO A 69 20.89 22.87 2.84
C PRO A 69 21.78 22.90 4.08
N SER A 70 21.75 23.98 4.86
CA SER A 70 22.51 24.09 6.12
C SER A 70 22.11 23.02 7.14
N ARG A 71 20.81 22.77 7.34
CA ARG A 71 20.33 21.70 8.24
C ARG A 71 20.67 20.31 7.72
N VAL A 72 20.60 20.10 6.40
CA VAL A 72 21.06 18.85 5.77
C VAL A 72 22.56 18.65 6.00
N GLN A 73 23.36 19.71 5.92
CA GLN A 73 24.79 19.64 6.19
C GLN A 73 25.07 19.30 7.65
N ILE A 74 24.39 19.94 8.61
CA ILE A 74 24.48 19.59 10.04
C ILE A 74 24.21 18.10 10.25
N PHE A 75 23.14 17.58 9.63
CA PHE A 75 22.78 16.16 9.71
C PHE A 75 23.91 15.27 9.17
N LYS A 76 24.40 15.53 7.95
CA LYS A 76 25.45 14.73 7.31
C LYS A 76 26.78 14.80 8.07
N THR A 77 27.09 15.92 8.71
CA THR A 77 28.31 16.07 9.53
C THR A 77 28.21 15.24 10.82
N HIS A 78 27.07 15.28 11.51
CA HIS A 78 26.91 14.59 12.81
C HIS A 78 26.53 13.12 12.68
N ALA A 79 25.89 12.73 11.57
CA ALA A 79 25.44 11.38 11.29
C ALA A 79 25.71 10.99 9.82
N PRO A 80 26.99 10.91 9.40
CA PRO A 80 27.36 10.69 8.00
C PRO A 80 26.88 9.35 7.44
N ASN A 81 26.75 8.34 8.29
CA ASN A 81 26.36 6.98 7.90
C ASN A 81 24.84 6.72 8.03
N ILE A 82 24.05 7.72 8.41
CA ILE A 82 22.60 7.59 8.57
C ILE A 82 21.92 8.25 7.37
N PRO A 83 20.96 7.59 6.70
CA PRO A 83 20.21 8.22 5.62
C PRO A 83 19.38 9.38 6.17
N LEU A 84 19.14 10.42 5.36
CA LEU A 84 18.25 11.50 5.78
C LEU A 84 16.86 10.95 6.14
N PRO A 85 16.15 11.57 7.10
CA PRO A 85 14.83 11.12 7.49
C PRO A 85 13.91 11.02 6.26
N PRO A 86 13.21 9.89 6.09
CA PRO A 86 12.36 9.69 4.93
C PRO A 86 11.24 10.73 4.90
N GLU A 87 10.87 11.17 3.71
CA GLU A 87 9.74 12.06 3.51
C GLU A 87 8.48 11.22 3.24
N PRO A 88 7.63 10.92 4.24
CA PRO A 88 6.39 10.21 3.96
C PRO A 88 5.53 11.06 3.03
N VAL A 89 5.03 10.42 1.98
CA VAL A 89 4.12 11.01 1.02
C VAL A 89 2.78 10.37 1.29
N ILE A 90 1.78 11.18 1.66
CA ILE A 90 0.45 10.69 2.04
C ILE A 90 -0.15 9.80 0.93
N THR A 91 0.11 10.13 -0.33
CA THR A 91 -0.38 9.36 -1.49
C THR A 91 0.46 8.13 -1.84
N ARG A 92 1.62 7.90 -1.21
CA ARG A 92 2.45 6.72 -1.43
C ARG A 92 2.32 5.75 -0.26
N TRP A 93 1.83 4.55 -0.56
CA TRP A 93 1.48 3.53 0.42
C TRP A 93 2.67 3.11 1.29
N GLY A 94 2.43 2.93 2.58
CA GLY A 94 3.42 2.40 3.54
C GLY A 94 4.53 3.38 3.96
N THR A 95 4.64 4.57 3.35
CA THR A 95 5.77 5.49 3.61
C THR A 95 5.82 6.02 5.04
N TRP A 96 4.68 6.21 5.70
CA TRP A 96 4.64 6.63 7.10
C TRP A 96 5.17 5.55 8.05
N LEU A 97 4.84 4.27 7.82
CA LEU A 97 5.36 3.17 8.64
C LEU A 97 6.88 3.04 8.49
N ASN A 98 7.39 3.16 7.26
CA ASN A 98 8.84 3.18 7.01
C ASN A 98 9.52 4.35 7.75
N ALA A 99 8.87 5.52 7.80
CA ALA A 99 9.36 6.63 8.60
C ALA A 99 9.39 6.29 10.09
N SER A 100 8.30 5.77 10.65
CA SER A 100 8.25 5.33 12.05
C SER A 100 9.34 4.31 12.40
N ILE A 101 9.61 3.35 11.50
CA ILE A 101 10.69 2.36 11.67
C ILE A 101 12.06 3.04 11.66
N TYR A 102 12.31 3.97 10.74
CA TYR A 102 13.53 4.78 10.70
C TYR A 102 13.73 5.56 12.01
N TYR A 103 12.69 6.22 12.54
CA TYR A 103 12.80 6.94 13.82
C TYR A 103 13.05 6.00 14.99
N CYS A 104 12.53 4.76 14.96
CA CYS A 104 12.83 3.75 15.96
C CYS A 104 14.32 3.33 15.93
N GLU A 105 14.91 3.22 14.74
CA GLU A 105 16.31 2.80 14.55
C GLU A 105 17.31 3.89 14.93
N TYR A 106 17.02 5.13 14.57
CA TYR A 106 17.94 6.25 14.72
C TYR A 106 17.49 7.28 15.77
N TYR A 107 16.64 6.87 16.72
CA TYR A 107 16.01 7.77 17.69
C TYR A 107 17.03 8.66 18.41
N LYS A 108 18.13 8.08 18.91
CA LYS A 108 19.16 8.80 19.66
C LYS A 108 19.82 9.89 18.81
N GLN A 109 20.27 9.53 17.62
CA GLN A 109 20.95 10.44 16.70
C GLN A 109 20.01 11.54 16.22
N ILE A 110 18.73 11.22 15.99
CA ILE A 110 17.72 12.22 15.66
C ILE A 110 17.53 13.21 16.81
N CYS A 111 17.43 12.75 18.06
CA CYS A 111 17.32 13.64 19.21
C CYS A 111 18.53 14.57 19.32
N GLU A 112 19.75 14.06 19.18
CA GLU A 112 20.98 14.86 19.19
C GLU A 112 20.96 15.93 18.09
N ILE A 113 20.62 15.54 16.85
CA ILE A 113 20.55 16.47 15.72
C ILE A 113 19.49 17.53 15.92
N VAL A 114 18.28 17.15 16.37
CA VAL A 114 17.20 18.11 16.60
C VAL A 114 17.56 19.07 17.75
N GLU A 115 18.32 18.62 18.75
CA GLU A 115 18.77 19.49 19.84
C GLU A 115 19.74 20.58 19.36
N MET A 116 20.63 20.25 18.43
CA MET A 116 21.55 21.20 17.80
C MET A 116 20.86 22.26 16.91
N LEU A 117 19.59 22.05 16.55
CA LEU A 117 18.83 23.02 15.78
C LEU A 117 18.24 24.10 16.70
N ASP A 118 18.45 25.36 16.34
CA ASP A 118 17.86 26.48 17.06
C ASP A 118 16.34 26.55 16.81
N SER A 119 15.60 26.53 17.92
CA SER A 119 14.14 26.51 17.97
C SER A 119 13.48 27.83 17.57
N GLU A 120 14.22 28.94 17.54
CA GLU A 120 13.69 30.24 17.15
C GLU A 120 13.49 30.37 15.63
N TYR A 121 14.29 29.63 14.83
CA TYR A 121 14.21 29.69 13.37
C TYR A 121 12.94 29.05 12.77
N ALA A 122 12.31 28.10 13.46
CA ALA A 122 11.10 27.47 12.95
C ALA A 122 10.22 26.85 14.04
N LEU A 123 8.92 27.13 13.96
CA LEU A 123 7.90 26.53 14.83
C LEU A 123 7.94 25.00 14.81
N SER A 124 8.25 24.40 13.65
CA SER A 124 8.37 22.95 13.52
C SER A 124 9.49 22.36 14.39
N ILE A 125 10.61 23.08 14.59
CA ILE A 125 11.72 22.65 15.45
C ILE A 125 11.26 22.63 16.91
N LYS A 126 10.63 23.72 17.35
CA LYS A 126 10.03 23.82 18.69
C LYS A 126 9.03 22.69 18.95
N ILE A 127 8.17 22.37 17.98
CA ILE A 127 7.20 21.28 18.09
C ILE A 127 7.91 19.91 18.17
N ALA A 128 8.92 19.64 17.33
CA ALA A 128 9.61 18.35 17.39
C ALA A 128 10.37 18.16 18.70
N LYS A 129 11.14 19.17 19.17
CA LYS A 129 11.82 19.13 20.47
C LYS A 129 10.84 18.77 21.60
N LYS A 130 9.70 19.48 21.67
CA LYS A 130 8.65 19.22 22.66
C LYS A 130 8.08 17.81 22.59
N ASN A 131 7.91 17.25 21.39
CA ASN A 131 7.32 15.91 21.25
C ASN A 131 8.33 14.79 21.43
N LEU A 132 9.59 14.94 20.99
CA LEU A 132 10.63 13.92 21.07
C LEU A 132 10.96 13.53 22.52
N VAL A 133 10.88 14.48 23.45
CA VAL A 133 11.15 14.25 24.89
C VAL A 133 10.01 13.56 25.65
N LYS A 134 8.84 13.34 25.02
CA LYS A 134 7.72 12.67 25.68
C LYS A 134 8.09 11.22 25.99
N THR A 135 7.77 10.79 27.21
CA THR A 135 8.08 9.45 27.74
C THR A 135 7.55 8.30 26.87
N CYS A 136 6.38 8.49 26.24
CA CYS A 136 5.75 7.47 25.40
C CYS A 136 6.38 7.28 24.01
N VAL A 137 7.28 8.16 23.55
CA VAL A 137 7.77 8.11 22.17
C VAL A 137 8.56 6.83 21.90
N LYS A 138 9.50 6.49 22.80
CA LYS A 138 10.34 5.29 22.65
C LYS A 138 9.49 4.02 22.64
N SER A 139 8.58 3.88 23.62
CA SER A 139 7.69 2.72 23.71
C SER A 139 6.78 2.61 22.50
N ASN A 140 6.24 3.73 22.00
CA ASN A 140 5.37 3.74 20.82
C ASN A 140 6.13 3.38 19.54
N LEU A 141 7.35 3.88 19.36
CA LEU A 141 8.20 3.53 18.21
C LEU A 141 8.53 2.03 18.20
N VAL A 142 8.90 1.47 19.35
CA VAL A 142 9.14 0.03 19.52
C VAL A 142 7.88 -0.76 19.20
N TYR A 143 6.74 -0.36 19.79
CA TYR A 143 5.46 -1.03 19.55
C TYR A 143 5.05 -1.01 18.08
N ILE A 144 5.19 0.14 17.39
CA ILE A 144 4.89 0.26 15.95
C ILE A 144 5.81 -0.65 15.14
N LYS A 145 7.13 -0.61 15.38
CA LYS A 145 8.10 -1.40 14.64
C LYS A 145 7.86 -2.90 14.82
N SER A 146 7.62 -3.35 16.05
CA SER A 146 7.45 -4.76 16.36
C SER A 146 6.14 -5.35 15.82
N ASN A 147 5.04 -4.58 15.81
CA ASN A 147 3.72 -5.12 15.48
C ASN A 147 3.23 -4.76 14.07
N PHE A 148 3.66 -3.63 13.50
CA PHE A 148 3.07 -3.10 12.26
C PHE A 148 4.03 -3.00 11.07
N LYS A 149 5.31 -3.33 11.25
CA LYS A 149 6.27 -3.41 10.12
C LYS A 149 5.82 -4.39 9.03
N VAL A 150 5.11 -5.46 9.41
CA VAL A 150 4.55 -6.44 8.46
C VAL A 150 3.69 -5.78 7.37
N LEU A 151 3.00 -4.68 7.68
CA LEU A 151 2.16 -3.96 6.72
C LEU A 151 3.00 -3.30 5.61
N SER A 152 4.08 -2.60 5.95
CA SER A 152 4.93 -1.95 4.95
C SER A 152 5.63 -2.98 4.06
N ASP A 153 6.15 -4.05 4.65
CA ASP A 153 6.85 -5.10 3.93
C ASP A 153 5.91 -5.84 2.98
N SER A 154 4.67 -6.10 3.42
CA SER A 154 3.66 -6.80 2.61
C SER A 154 3.11 -5.93 1.48
N ILE A 155 2.90 -4.62 1.72
CA ILE A 155 2.52 -3.68 0.65
C ILE A 155 3.59 -3.68 -0.45
N LEU A 156 4.86 -3.63 -0.08
CA LEU A 156 5.96 -3.64 -1.04
C LEU A 156 6.01 -4.95 -1.84
N LYS A 157 5.85 -6.10 -1.18
CA LYS A 157 5.83 -7.41 -1.85
C LYS A 157 4.66 -7.54 -2.82
N LEU A 158 3.46 -7.10 -2.42
CA LEU A 158 2.26 -7.12 -3.25
C LEU A 158 2.31 -6.14 -4.44
N GLN A 159 3.32 -5.25 -4.50
CA GLN A 159 3.60 -4.36 -5.64
C GLN A 159 4.54 -4.98 -6.69
N SER A 160 5.08 -6.17 -6.41
CA SER A 160 5.84 -6.98 -7.36
C SER A 160 4.93 -7.51 -8.49
N LYS A 161 5.51 -7.69 -9.67
CA LYS A 161 4.80 -8.21 -10.85
C LYS A 161 4.82 -9.73 -10.87
N ASN A 162 3.84 -10.32 -11.57
CA ASN A 162 3.76 -11.75 -11.88
C ASN A 162 3.75 -12.70 -10.67
N MET A 163 3.20 -12.25 -9.54
CA MET A 163 3.03 -13.09 -8.36
C MET A 163 1.84 -14.04 -8.56
N PRO A 164 1.97 -15.34 -8.28
CA PRO A 164 0.83 -16.26 -8.24
C PRO A 164 -0.24 -15.80 -7.25
N LEU A 165 -1.50 -16.18 -7.51
CA LEU A 165 -2.61 -15.84 -6.63
C LEU A 165 -2.40 -16.40 -5.22
N ALA A 166 -2.00 -17.67 -5.12
CA ALA A 166 -1.73 -18.34 -3.84
C ALA A 166 -0.67 -17.58 -3.01
N GLU A 167 0.47 -17.25 -3.61
CA GLU A 167 1.53 -16.50 -2.91
C GLU A 167 1.05 -15.11 -2.45
N SER A 168 0.25 -14.44 -3.27
CA SER A 168 -0.34 -13.14 -2.91
C SER A 168 -1.30 -13.25 -1.72
N LEU A 169 -2.07 -14.33 -1.64
CA LEU A 169 -2.98 -14.60 -0.53
C LEU A 169 -2.24 -14.99 0.75
N ASP A 170 -1.15 -15.77 0.65
CA ASP A 170 -0.29 -16.11 1.78
C ASP A 170 0.30 -14.86 2.45
N ILE A 171 0.63 -13.83 1.66
CA ILE A 171 1.09 -12.54 2.22
C ILE A 171 0.00 -11.91 3.09
N LEU A 172 -1.27 -11.95 2.64
CA LEU A 172 -2.38 -11.40 3.42
C LEU A 172 -2.65 -12.20 4.69
N GLU A 173 -2.52 -13.52 4.63
CA GLU A 173 -2.66 -14.39 5.81
C GLU A 173 -1.54 -14.13 6.83
N LYS A 174 -0.30 -13.98 6.37
CA LYS A 174 0.84 -13.59 7.23
C LYS A 174 0.57 -12.25 7.92
N VAL A 175 0.02 -11.26 7.21
CA VAL A 175 -0.38 -9.98 7.82
C VAL A 175 -1.47 -10.21 8.87
N GLN A 176 -2.50 -11.02 8.57
CA GLN A 176 -3.59 -11.30 9.49
C GLN A 176 -3.07 -11.88 10.81
N VAL A 177 -2.25 -12.93 10.74
CA VAL A 177 -1.67 -13.60 11.92
C VAL A 177 -0.85 -12.61 12.76
N GLN A 178 0.03 -11.84 12.12
CA GLN A 178 0.88 -10.87 12.84
C GLN A 178 0.07 -9.75 13.50
N LEU A 179 -0.97 -9.23 12.83
CA LEU A 179 -1.84 -8.21 13.42
C LEU A 179 -2.70 -8.75 14.56
N GLN A 180 -3.12 -10.01 14.49
CA GLN A 180 -3.89 -10.65 15.56
C GLN A 180 -3.06 -10.80 16.84
N MET A 181 -1.74 -10.96 16.72
CA MET A 181 -0.81 -11.02 17.85
C MET A 181 -0.55 -9.65 18.50
N ALA A 182 -0.92 -8.54 17.86
CA ALA A 182 -0.72 -7.20 18.40
C ALA A 182 -1.65 -6.94 19.60
N GLN A 183 -1.10 -7.05 20.81
CA GLN A 183 -1.85 -6.89 22.05
C GLN A 183 -2.13 -5.42 22.40
N GLY A 184 -3.16 -5.17 23.21
CA GLY A 184 -3.53 -3.85 23.70
C GLY A 184 -4.55 -3.12 22.81
N TYR A 185 -5.04 -1.97 23.29
CA TYR A 185 -6.13 -1.22 22.65
C TYR A 185 -5.80 -0.83 21.20
N ASP A 186 -4.60 -0.30 20.95
CA ASP A 186 -4.18 0.14 19.62
C ASP A 186 -4.08 -1.04 18.64
N GLY A 187 -3.50 -2.17 19.07
CA GLY A 187 -3.40 -3.39 18.28
C GLY A 187 -4.77 -3.96 17.90
N GLN A 188 -5.68 -4.08 18.87
CA GLN A 188 -7.06 -4.53 18.63
C GLN A 188 -7.80 -3.64 17.64
N LYS A 189 -7.64 -2.32 17.74
CA LYS A 189 -8.29 -1.36 16.84
C LYS A 189 -7.75 -1.45 15.42
N VAL A 190 -6.44 -1.63 15.26
CA VAL A 190 -5.81 -1.86 13.94
C VAL A 190 -6.25 -3.19 13.35
N TYR A 191 -6.29 -4.27 14.13
CA TYR A 191 -6.76 -5.57 13.67
C TYR A 191 -8.23 -5.53 13.21
N LYS A 192 -9.12 -4.91 14.01
CA LYS A 192 -10.52 -4.71 13.63
C LYS A 192 -10.68 -3.92 12.34
N LYS A 193 -9.82 -2.91 12.12
CA LYS A 193 -9.80 -2.14 10.87
C LYS A 193 -9.36 -3.00 9.70
N PHE A 194 -8.32 -3.82 9.87
CA PHE A 194 -7.87 -4.78 8.86
C PHE A 194 -9.01 -5.73 8.46
N GLU A 195 -9.69 -6.36 9.43
CA GLU A 195 -10.82 -7.25 9.17
C GLU A 195 -11.95 -6.53 8.43
N THR A 196 -12.30 -5.32 8.88
CA THR A 196 -13.35 -4.51 8.24
C THR A 196 -13.02 -4.19 6.78
N VAL A 197 -11.75 -3.90 6.48
CA VAL A 197 -11.30 -3.58 5.12
C VAL A 197 -11.32 -4.81 4.22
N LEU A 198 -10.81 -5.95 4.70
CA LEU A 198 -10.82 -7.19 3.91
C LEU A 198 -12.22 -7.79 3.74
N ASN A 199 -13.08 -7.73 4.77
CA ASN A 199 -14.44 -8.26 4.69
C ASN A 199 -15.33 -7.51 3.69
N LYS A 200 -15.04 -6.23 3.43
CA LYS A 200 -15.71 -5.44 2.38
C LYS A 200 -15.31 -5.84 0.96
N ASN A 201 -14.23 -6.62 0.81
CA ASN A 201 -13.74 -7.10 -0.47
C ASN A 201 -14.33 -8.49 -0.77
N SER A 202 -15.60 -8.55 -1.18
CA SER A 202 -16.29 -9.81 -1.46
C SER A 202 -15.58 -10.64 -2.52
N GLY A 203 -15.08 -10.01 -3.59
CA GLY A 203 -14.32 -10.71 -4.63
C GLY A 203 -13.03 -11.35 -4.14
N LEU A 204 -12.38 -10.80 -3.10
CA LEU A 204 -11.21 -11.45 -2.49
C LEU A 204 -11.58 -12.78 -1.81
N LYS A 205 -12.80 -12.92 -1.28
CA LYS A 205 -13.28 -14.19 -0.72
C LYS A 205 -13.45 -15.24 -1.81
N ILE A 206 -14.03 -14.84 -2.94
CA ILE A 206 -14.16 -15.69 -4.14
C ILE A 206 -12.77 -16.12 -4.62
N LEU A 207 -11.81 -15.18 -4.73
CA LEU A 207 -10.44 -15.51 -5.13
C LEU A 207 -9.75 -16.48 -4.16
N LYS A 208 -9.98 -16.36 -2.84
CA LYS A 208 -9.45 -17.31 -1.86
C LYS A 208 -9.97 -18.72 -2.11
N GLN A 209 -11.26 -18.87 -2.40
CA GLN A 209 -11.85 -20.16 -2.72
C GLN A 209 -11.32 -20.73 -4.03
N ILE A 210 -11.28 -19.91 -5.09
CA ILE A 210 -10.70 -20.31 -6.39
C ILE A 210 -9.24 -20.77 -6.21
N SER A 211 -8.45 -20.05 -5.40
CA SER A 211 -7.07 -20.44 -5.10
C SER A 211 -6.97 -21.81 -4.43
N LYS A 212 -7.87 -22.12 -3.48
CA LYS A 212 -7.92 -23.43 -2.83
C LYS A 212 -8.28 -24.55 -3.79
N ILE A 213 -9.23 -24.32 -4.70
CA ILE A 213 -9.60 -25.27 -5.75
C ILE A 213 -8.41 -25.54 -6.67
N ILE A 214 -7.74 -24.48 -7.15
CA ILE A 214 -6.54 -24.62 -8.00
C ILE A 214 -5.42 -25.37 -7.27
N GLY A 215 -5.30 -25.19 -5.95
CA GLY A 215 -4.34 -25.89 -5.10
C GLY A 215 -4.72 -27.34 -4.75
N GLY A 216 -5.95 -27.79 -5.07
CA GLY A 216 -6.46 -29.10 -4.68
C GLY A 216 -6.83 -29.23 -3.20
N GLU A 217 -7.03 -28.10 -2.50
CA GLU A 217 -7.38 -28.06 -1.07
C GLU A 217 -8.90 -28.05 -0.80
N SER A 218 -9.72 -27.82 -1.83
CA SER A 218 -11.17 -27.70 -1.72
C SER A 218 -11.87 -28.12 -3.00
N ASP A 219 -12.89 -28.97 -2.87
CA ASP A 219 -13.78 -29.36 -3.97
C ASP A 219 -15.08 -28.54 -4.01
N ASN A 220 -15.29 -27.66 -3.03
CA ASN A 220 -16.50 -26.84 -2.92
C ASN A 220 -16.53 -25.70 -3.95
N MET A 221 -17.54 -25.73 -4.82
CA MET A 221 -17.81 -24.73 -5.86
C MET A 221 -19.03 -23.84 -5.57
N ASP A 222 -19.77 -24.08 -4.48
CA ASP A 222 -21.10 -23.51 -4.26
C ASP A 222 -21.13 -21.99 -4.08
N ASP A 223 -20.03 -21.41 -3.58
CA ASP A 223 -19.88 -19.97 -3.33
C ASP A 223 -19.34 -19.17 -4.56
N LEU A 224 -19.18 -19.82 -5.73
CA LEU A 224 -18.73 -19.19 -6.97
C LEU A 224 -19.91 -18.68 -7.82
N HIS A 225 -19.62 -17.82 -8.80
CA HIS A 225 -20.63 -17.41 -9.78
C HIS A 225 -21.08 -18.62 -10.62
N GLU A 226 -22.39 -18.85 -10.75
CA GLU A 226 -22.97 -19.99 -11.48
C GLU A 226 -22.45 -20.11 -12.93
N ASP A 227 -22.16 -18.97 -13.56
CA ASP A 227 -21.69 -18.92 -14.95
C ASP A 227 -20.17 -19.19 -15.09
N LEU A 228 -19.39 -19.27 -14.00
CA LEU A 228 -17.96 -19.59 -14.07
C LEU A 228 -17.76 -21.07 -14.39
N THR A 229 -17.07 -21.34 -15.49
CA THR A 229 -16.72 -22.72 -15.88
C THR A 229 -15.43 -23.18 -15.23
N THR A 230 -15.21 -24.50 -15.21
CA THR A 230 -13.93 -25.09 -14.73
C THR A 230 -12.72 -24.59 -15.51
N ASN A 231 -12.87 -24.36 -16.82
CA ASN A 231 -11.82 -23.79 -17.65
C ASN A 231 -11.51 -22.34 -17.25
N ASP A 232 -12.55 -21.55 -16.90
CA ASP A 232 -12.37 -20.17 -16.44
C ASP A 232 -11.53 -20.10 -15.15
N LEU A 233 -11.72 -21.06 -14.23
CA LEU A 233 -10.96 -21.13 -12.98
C LEU A 233 -9.45 -21.30 -13.22
N SER A 234 -9.05 -22.02 -14.27
CA SER A 234 -7.62 -22.23 -14.58
C SER A 234 -6.87 -20.92 -14.87
N PHE A 235 -7.58 -19.88 -15.37
CA PHE A 235 -6.98 -18.57 -15.65
C PHE A 235 -6.68 -17.75 -14.39
N TYR A 236 -7.23 -18.12 -13.23
CA TYR A 236 -7.01 -17.40 -11.98
C TYR A 236 -5.68 -17.71 -11.28
N LYS A 237 -4.89 -18.67 -11.79
CA LYS A 237 -3.58 -19.05 -11.19
C LYS A 237 -2.66 -17.84 -10.93
N PHE A 238 -2.73 -16.83 -11.79
CA PHE A 238 -1.97 -15.58 -11.68
C PHE A 238 -2.88 -14.34 -11.59
N ALA A 239 -4.12 -14.51 -11.10
CA ALA A 239 -5.06 -13.39 -10.96
C ALA A 239 -4.48 -12.32 -10.02
N PRO A 240 -4.38 -11.06 -10.46
CA PRO A 240 -3.85 -9.99 -9.62
C PRO A 240 -4.85 -9.60 -8.53
N ILE A 241 -4.36 -9.38 -7.31
CA ILE A 241 -5.13 -8.80 -6.21
C ILE A 241 -4.74 -7.34 -5.92
N THR A 242 -3.81 -6.78 -6.69
CA THR A 242 -3.34 -5.40 -6.55
C THR A 242 -3.44 -4.61 -7.85
N SER A 243 -3.98 -3.38 -7.77
CA SER A 243 -4.13 -2.47 -8.91
C SER A 243 -2.84 -1.73 -9.26
N VAL A 244 -1.69 -2.14 -8.74
CA VAL A 244 -0.42 -1.40 -8.90
C VAL A 244 -0.02 -1.34 -10.37
N ASP A 245 -0.24 -2.43 -11.10
CA ASP A 245 0.00 -2.46 -12.54
C ASP A 245 -1.06 -1.66 -13.31
N VAL A 246 -2.29 -1.56 -12.82
CA VAL A 246 -3.35 -0.72 -13.38
C VAL A 246 -3.04 0.77 -13.19
N GLU A 247 -2.59 1.19 -12.01
CA GLU A 247 -2.19 2.58 -11.73
C GLU A 247 -0.98 3.00 -12.58
N ARG A 248 0.01 2.11 -12.75
CA ARG A 248 1.13 2.33 -13.66
C ARG A 248 0.65 2.43 -15.12
N SER A 249 -0.34 1.63 -15.51
CA SER A 249 -0.94 1.70 -16.84
C SER A 249 -1.63 3.04 -17.10
N PHE A 250 -2.30 3.65 -16.11
CA PHE A 250 -2.86 5.00 -16.26
C PHE A 250 -1.80 6.06 -16.51
N SER A 251 -0.59 5.94 -15.96
CA SER A 251 0.51 6.83 -16.33
C SER A 251 0.93 6.64 -17.78
N ILE A 252 0.92 5.40 -18.28
CA ILE A 252 1.22 5.08 -19.69
C ILE A 252 0.13 5.64 -20.60
N TYR A 253 -1.15 5.43 -20.25
CA TYR A 253 -2.29 5.96 -20.99
C TYR A 253 -2.36 7.47 -20.94
N LYS A 254 -2.08 8.10 -19.80
CA LYS A 254 -1.98 9.56 -19.69
C LYS A 254 -0.93 10.09 -20.65
N ASN A 255 0.26 9.48 -20.70
CA ASN A 255 1.29 9.87 -21.67
C ASN A 255 0.85 9.68 -23.13
N LEU A 256 -0.01 8.70 -23.41
CA LEU A 256 -0.55 8.43 -24.74
C LEU A 256 -1.71 9.37 -25.12
N LEU A 257 -2.52 9.78 -24.14
CA LEU A 257 -3.78 10.54 -24.32
C LEU A 257 -3.64 12.04 -24.03
N THR A 258 -2.50 12.53 -23.55
CA THR A 258 -2.27 13.98 -23.37
C THR A 258 -2.29 14.72 -24.71
N ASP A 259 -2.91 15.90 -24.72
CA ASP A 259 -3.12 16.78 -25.89
C ASP A 259 -1.84 17.14 -26.67
N ASN A 260 -0.68 16.96 -26.04
CA ASN A 260 0.64 17.23 -26.61
C ASN A 260 1.02 16.29 -27.78
N ARG A 261 0.23 15.25 -28.08
CA ARG A 261 0.40 14.42 -29.29
C ARG A 261 -0.84 14.46 -30.16
N ARG A 262 -0.92 15.49 -31.00
CA ARG A 262 -1.93 15.60 -32.07
C ARG A 262 -1.60 14.57 -33.15
N SER A 263 -2.56 13.67 -33.46
CA SER A 263 -2.58 12.71 -34.59
C SER A 263 -2.05 11.27 -34.39
N PHE A 264 -2.44 10.59 -33.31
CA PHE A 264 -2.36 9.12 -33.32
C PHE A 264 -3.39 8.53 -34.31
N LYS A 265 -2.91 7.89 -35.39
CA LYS A 265 -3.72 6.94 -36.18
C LYS A 265 -3.87 5.62 -35.40
N LEU A 266 -4.93 4.85 -35.61
CA LEU A 266 -5.18 3.57 -34.93
C LEU A 266 -3.96 2.61 -34.98
N GLU A 267 -3.29 2.55 -36.14
CA GLU A 267 -2.05 1.77 -36.32
C GLU A 267 -0.88 2.25 -35.47
N ASN A 268 -0.78 3.57 -35.24
CA ASN A 268 0.27 4.17 -34.43
C ASN A 268 0.03 3.93 -32.93
N ILE A 269 -1.24 3.89 -32.49
CA ILE A 269 -1.61 3.53 -31.12
C ILE A 269 -1.14 2.11 -30.80
N ARG A 270 -1.42 1.15 -31.70
CA ARG A 270 -0.99 -0.25 -31.53
C ARG A 270 0.54 -0.37 -31.42
N LYS A 271 1.28 0.32 -32.28
CA LYS A 271 2.76 0.34 -32.23
C LYS A 271 3.28 0.98 -30.94
N HIS A 272 2.65 2.05 -30.46
CA HIS A 272 3.04 2.71 -29.22
C HIS A 272 2.78 1.84 -27.98
N LEU A 273 1.65 1.13 -27.94
CA LEU A 273 1.35 0.15 -26.89
C LEU A 273 2.38 -0.98 -26.86
N LEU A 274 2.74 -1.54 -28.02
CA LEU A 274 3.77 -2.58 -28.12
C LEU A 274 5.14 -2.11 -27.59
N LEU A 275 5.56 -0.89 -27.97
CA LEU A 275 6.81 -0.30 -27.48
C LEU A 275 6.80 -0.12 -25.95
N GLN A 276 5.69 0.39 -25.39
CA GLN A 276 5.56 0.63 -23.95
C GLN A 276 5.45 -0.67 -23.13
N CYS A 277 4.81 -1.72 -23.67
CA CYS A 277 4.80 -3.04 -23.06
C CYS A 277 6.20 -3.67 -23.04
N ASN A 278 7.02 -3.39 -24.05
CA ASN A 278 8.40 -3.90 -24.15
C ASN A 278 9.41 -3.12 -23.30
N THR A 279 9.19 -1.82 -23.03
CA THR A 279 10.06 -1.03 -22.16
C THR A 279 9.94 -1.39 -20.68
N GLY A 280 8.88 -2.08 -20.28
CA GLY A 280 8.68 -2.61 -18.92
C GLY A 280 9.50 -3.86 -18.56
N LYS A 281 10.37 -4.34 -19.48
CA LYS A 281 11.28 -5.49 -19.30
C LYS A 281 12.75 -5.09 -19.04
N LYS A 282 13.01 -3.91 -18.49
CA LYS A 282 14.33 -3.54 -17.96
C LYS A 282 14.33 -3.56 -16.44
#